data_AF-A0A5N6UU61-F1
#
_entry.id   AF-A0A5N6UU61-F1
#
_cell.length_a   1.000
_cell.length_b   1.000
_cell.length_c   1.000
_cell.angle_alpha   90.00
_cell.angle_beta   90.00
_cell.angle_gamma   90.00
#
_symmetry.space_group_name_H-M   'P 1'
#
loop_
_entity.id
_entity.type
_entity.pdbx_description
1 polymer ?
#
loop_
_entity_poly.entity_id
_entity_poly.type
_entity_poly.pdbx_seq_one_letter_code
_entity_poly.pdbx_strand_id
1 'polypeptide(L)'
;MHLKAFLISLSLVSYAASMGCELNSVRLDCVWEGTAPSCNAENLATSTTRGDGRILVRSTADRSVQSLFDNGYLSEDCYNAYGATCWSGHKSLWCRDPTAE
;
A
#
# COMPACT_ATOMS: atom_id res chain seq x y z
N MET A 1 -34.94 28.31 -22.31
CA MET A 1 -33.73 28.88 -21.66
C MET A 1 -33.91 28.74 -20.16
N HIS A 2 -33.17 27.99 -19.33
CA HIS A 2 -31.98 27.15 -19.44
C HIS A 2 -32.11 26.07 -18.35
N LEU A 3 -31.97 24.79 -18.68
CA LEU A 3 -31.85 23.74 -17.68
C LEU A 3 -30.36 23.66 -17.28
N LYS A 4 -30.02 24.25 -16.13
CA LYS A 4 -28.65 24.17 -15.57
C LYS A 4 -28.43 22.77 -15.01
N ALA A 5 -27.82 21.90 -15.80
CA ALA A 5 -27.32 20.62 -15.32
C ALA A 5 -26.07 20.86 -14.46
N PHE A 6 -26.22 20.75 -13.14
CA PHE A 6 -25.10 20.67 -12.21
C PHE A 6 -24.49 19.27 -12.34
N LEU A 7 -23.34 19.16 -13.02
CA LEU A 7 -22.54 17.94 -13.05
C LEU A 7 -21.82 17.81 -11.71
N ILE A 8 -22.44 17.12 -10.75
CA ILE A 8 -21.79 16.71 -9.52
C ILE A 8 -20.86 15.56 -9.91
N SER A 9 -19.56 15.86 -10.10
CA SER A 9 -18.53 14.86 -10.30
C SER A 9 -18.45 13.99 -9.05
N LEU A 10 -19.02 12.79 -9.12
CA LEU A 10 -18.89 11.78 -8.08
C LEU A 10 -17.45 11.24 -8.14
N SER A 11 -16.54 11.93 -7.46
CA SER A 11 -15.22 11.40 -7.17
C SER A 11 -15.44 10.19 -6.28
N LEU A 12 -15.52 9.00 -6.88
CA LEU A 12 -15.35 7.74 -6.18
C LEU A 12 -13.93 7.78 -5.62
N VAL A 13 -13.78 8.34 -4.42
CA VAL A 13 -12.62 8.07 -3.59
C VAL A 13 -12.78 6.60 -3.21
N SER A 14 -12.26 5.75 -4.09
CA SER A 14 -12.14 4.32 -3.86
C SER A 14 -11.17 4.18 -2.70
N TYR A 15 -11.70 4.26 -1.48
CA TYR A 15 -11.10 3.61 -0.34
C TYR A 15 -11.22 2.12 -0.66
N ALA A 16 -10.31 1.60 -1.49
CA ALA A 16 -10.02 0.19 -1.47
C ALA A 16 -9.60 -0.07 -0.03
N ALA A 17 -10.53 -0.58 0.78
CA ALA A 17 -10.19 -1.22 2.02
C ALA A 17 -9.19 -2.29 1.60
N SER A 18 -7.90 -2.01 1.80
CA SER A 18 -6.91 -3.07 1.75
C SER A 18 -7.34 -3.97 2.89
N MET A 19 -7.99 -5.09 2.56
CA MET A 19 -8.03 -6.21 3.47
C MET A 19 -6.56 -6.45 3.80
N GLY A 20 -6.15 -6.10 5.02
CA GLY A 20 -4.75 -6.10 5.40
C GLY A 20 -4.17 -7.48 5.08
N CYS A 21 -3.07 -7.51 4.33
CA CYS A 21 -2.43 -8.76 3.95
C CYS A 21 -1.55 -9.27 5.10
N GLU A 22 -1.25 -10.56 5.12
CA GLU A 22 -0.31 -11.12 6.10
C GLU A 22 1.06 -11.26 5.47
N LEU A 23 2.10 -10.68 6.08
CA LEU A 23 3.46 -10.82 5.59
C LEU A 23 4.13 -12.05 6.19
N ASN A 24 4.42 -13.05 5.34
CA ASN A 24 5.15 -14.28 5.68
C ASN A 24 4.64 -14.96 6.97
N SER A 25 3.34 -14.86 7.26
CA SER A 25 2.66 -15.42 8.45
C SER A 25 3.20 -14.93 9.81
N VAL A 26 4.04 -13.89 9.83
CA VAL A 26 4.62 -13.31 11.06
C VAL A 26 4.06 -11.92 11.34
N ARG A 27 3.62 -11.18 10.32
CA ARG A 27 3.04 -9.86 10.52
C ARG A 27 1.65 -9.79 9.93
N LEU A 28 0.75 -9.23 10.72
CA LEU A 28 -0.67 -9.15 10.40
C LEU A 28 -1.03 -7.74 9.94
N ASP A 29 -2.20 -7.65 9.31
CA ASP A 29 -2.87 -6.40 8.99
C ASP A 29 -2.04 -5.50 8.05
N CYS A 30 -1.16 -6.04 7.21
CA CYS A 30 -0.27 -5.20 6.39
C CYS A 30 -1.02 -4.42 5.30
N VAL A 31 -0.67 -3.15 5.12
CA VAL A 31 -1.31 -2.27 4.13
C VAL A 31 -0.28 -1.58 3.25
N TRP A 32 -0.55 -1.56 1.95
CA TRP A 32 0.21 -0.79 0.98
C TRP A 32 -0.26 0.67 0.97
N GLU A 33 0.69 1.58 1.10
CA GLU A 33 0.51 3.02 0.98
C GLU A 33 1.10 3.53 -0.34
N GLY A 34 0.37 4.43 -1.00
CA GLY A 34 0.71 4.95 -2.32
C GLY A 34 -0.28 4.45 -3.37
N THR A 35 -0.91 5.37 -4.09
CA THR A 35 -2.01 5.07 -5.02
C THR A 35 -1.53 5.14 -6.47
N ALA A 36 -1.83 4.10 -7.25
CA ALA A 36 -1.59 4.12 -8.69
C ALA A 36 -2.62 5.06 -9.37
N PRO A 37 -2.28 5.76 -10.46
CA PRO A 37 -1.10 5.51 -11.28
C PRO A 37 0.20 6.20 -10.87
N SER A 38 0.27 7.28 -10.08
CA SER A 38 1.57 7.85 -9.65
C SER A 38 1.76 7.76 -8.14
N CYS A 39 2.57 6.79 -7.70
CA CYS A 39 2.75 6.48 -6.29
C CYS A 39 3.97 7.20 -5.74
N ASN A 40 3.76 8.25 -4.95
CA ASN A 40 4.82 9.01 -4.31
C ASN A 40 4.83 8.73 -2.80
N ALA A 41 4.95 7.46 -2.42
CA ALA A 41 5.14 7.14 -1.00
C ALA A 41 6.43 7.79 -0.48
N GLU A 42 6.44 8.17 0.79
CA GLU A 42 7.64 8.77 1.37
C GLU A 42 8.81 7.78 1.37
N ASN A 43 10.02 8.31 1.13
CA ASN A 43 11.26 7.55 1.26
C ASN A 43 11.65 7.50 2.73
N LEU A 44 11.15 6.49 3.44
CA LEU A 44 11.44 6.26 4.84
C LEU A 44 12.31 5.01 5.01
N ALA A 45 13.09 4.99 6.08
CA ALA A 45 13.87 3.81 6.43
C ALA A 45 12.94 2.67 6.84
N THR A 46 13.27 1.43 6.44
CA THR A 46 12.60 0.25 7.01
C THR A 46 12.73 0.27 8.53
N SER A 47 11.72 -0.24 9.25
CA SER A 47 11.51 -0.15 10.71
C SER A 47 11.01 1.19 11.25
N THR A 48 10.82 2.22 10.41
CA THR A 48 10.10 3.43 10.84
C THR A 48 8.70 3.07 11.34
N THR A 49 8.35 3.56 12.52
CA THR A 49 7.01 3.44 13.10
C THR A 49 6.18 4.67 12.77
N ARG A 50 4.91 4.46 12.39
CA ARG A 50 3.93 5.53 12.21
C ARG A 50 2.97 5.62 13.39
N GLY A 51 2.25 6.73 13.48
CA GLY A 51 1.38 7.05 14.61
C GLY A 51 0.24 6.06 14.89
N ASP A 52 -0.09 5.17 13.95
CA ASP A 52 -1.08 4.10 14.12
C ASP A 52 -0.48 2.76 14.61
N GLY A 53 0.79 2.77 15.05
CA GLY A 53 1.49 1.62 15.62
C GLY A 53 2.06 0.64 14.59
N ARG A 54 1.94 0.94 13.30
CA ARG A 54 2.49 0.09 12.24
C ARG A 54 3.91 0.49 11.90
N ILE A 55 4.67 -0.46 11.38
CA ILE A 55 6.06 -0.27 11.00
C ILE A 55 6.29 -0.54 9.52
N LEU A 56 7.15 0.28 8.91
CA LEU A 56 7.53 0.14 7.51
C LEU A 56 8.37 -1.12 7.33
N VAL A 57 7.83 -2.09 6.60
CA VAL A 57 8.50 -3.38 6.42
C VAL A 57 9.18 -3.50 5.08
N ARG A 58 8.56 -2.96 4.03
CA ARG A 58 9.05 -3.06 2.65
C ARG A 58 8.62 -1.82 1.88
N SER A 59 9.34 -1.52 0.82
CA SER A 59 8.92 -0.56 -0.19
C SER A 59 9.27 -1.09 -1.57
N THR A 60 8.63 -0.55 -2.60
CA THR A 60 9.02 -0.82 -4.00
C THR A 60 9.95 0.25 -4.57
N ALA A 61 10.67 0.99 -3.72
CA ALA A 61 11.58 2.05 -4.15
C ALA A 61 12.79 1.47 -4.90
N ASP A 62 13.38 0.41 -4.33
CA ASP A 62 14.61 -0.20 -4.85
C ASP A 62 14.36 -1.52 -5.60
N ARG A 63 13.16 -2.11 -5.44
CA ARG A 63 12.81 -3.41 -6.03
C ARG A 63 11.36 -3.41 -6.52
N SER A 64 11.10 -4.10 -7.62
CA SER A 64 9.72 -4.31 -8.08
C SER A 64 8.95 -5.21 -7.13
N VAL A 65 7.61 -5.06 -7.10
CA VAL A 65 6.74 -5.97 -6.32
C VAL A 65 6.95 -7.44 -6.73
N GLN A 66 7.19 -7.69 -8.02
CA GLN A 66 7.49 -9.02 -8.53
C GLN A 66 8.78 -9.59 -7.92
N SER A 67 9.86 -8.81 -7.91
CA SER A 67 11.12 -9.24 -7.31
C SER A 67 10.96 -9.52 -5.82
N LEU A 68 10.18 -8.72 -5.09
CA LEU A 68 9.91 -8.98 -3.68
C LEU A 68 9.16 -10.29 -3.46
N PHE A 69 8.19 -10.62 -4.32
CA PHE A 69 7.45 -11.88 -4.26
C PHE A 69 8.33 -13.09 -4.65
N ASP A 70 9.02 -13.03 -5.78
CA ASP A 70 9.86 -14.12 -6.28
C ASP A 70 10.99 -14.51 -5.31
N ASN A 71 11.44 -13.56 -4.48
CA ASN A 71 12.49 -13.78 -3.47
C ASN A 71 11.94 -14.09 -2.08
N GLY A 72 10.62 -14.32 -1.92
CA GLY A 72 10.00 -14.69 -0.65
C GLY A 72 9.91 -13.57 0.38
N TYR A 73 10.06 -12.31 -0.03
CA TYR A 73 9.91 -11.15 0.85
C TYR A 73 8.47 -10.68 1.00
N LEU A 74 7.56 -11.16 0.15
CA LEU A 74 6.11 -10.97 0.23
C LEU A 74 5.42 -12.33 0.25
N SER A 75 4.31 -12.42 1.00
CA SER A 75 3.33 -13.47 0.80
C SER A 75 2.57 -13.26 -0.52
N GLU A 76 1.89 -14.31 -0.98
CA GLU A 76 0.99 -14.23 -2.13
C GLU A 76 -0.13 -13.20 -1.89
N ASP A 77 -0.70 -13.15 -0.69
CA ASP A 77 -1.73 -12.17 -0.33
C ASP A 77 -1.22 -10.73 -0.41
N CYS A 78 0.00 -10.47 0.08
CA CYS A 78 0.58 -9.12 -0.01
C CYS A 78 1.01 -8.73 -1.42
N TYR A 79 1.38 -9.70 -2.25
CA TYR A 79 1.61 -9.48 -3.67
C TYR A 79 0.30 -9.12 -4.38
N ASN A 80 -0.77 -9.88 -4.15
CA ASN A 80 -2.08 -9.61 -4.75
C ASN A 80 -2.68 -8.27 -4.28
N ALA A 81 -2.50 -7.93 -2.99
CA ALA A 81 -2.97 -6.68 -2.41
C ALA A 81 -2.24 -5.43 -2.92
N TYR A 82 -1.07 -5.58 -3.56
CA TYR A 82 -0.32 -4.45 -4.13
C TYR A 82 -1.13 -3.73 -5.23
N GLY A 83 -1.94 -4.48 -5.99
CA GLY A 83 -2.75 -3.95 -7.07
C GLY A 83 -1.91 -3.42 -8.24
N ALA A 84 -2.32 -2.28 -8.80
CA ALA A 84 -1.66 -1.71 -9.97
C ALA A 84 -0.28 -1.10 -9.64
N THR A 85 0.64 -1.23 -10.60
CA THR A 85 1.99 -0.64 -10.54
C THR A 85 1.95 0.88 -10.71
N CYS A 86 3.05 1.51 -10.30
CA CYS A 86 3.23 2.97 -10.31
C CYS A 86 3.92 3.39 -11.61
N TRP A 87 3.41 4.43 -12.27
CA TRP A 87 4.09 5.14 -13.37
C TRP A 87 5.35 5.85 -12.89
N SER A 88 5.33 6.36 -11.66
CA SER A 88 6.46 7.00 -11.00
C SER A 88 6.44 6.71 -9.50
N GLY A 89 7.62 6.73 -8.88
CA GLY A 89 7.83 6.50 -7.45
C GLY A 89 7.54 5.05 -7.03
N HIS A 90 7.07 4.86 -5.79
CA HIS A 90 6.89 3.56 -5.17
C HIS A 90 5.71 3.52 -4.19
N LYS A 91 5.39 2.30 -3.72
CA LYS A 91 4.52 2.08 -2.56
C LYS A 91 5.32 1.63 -1.36
N SER A 92 4.77 1.85 -0.18
CA SER A 92 5.32 1.43 1.11
C SER A 92 4.38 0.41 1.76
N LEU A 93 4.90 -0.75 2.15
CA LEU A 93 4.16 -1.77 2.88
C LEU A 93 4.40 -1.59 4.37
N TRP A 94 3.32 -1.46 5.10
CA TRP A 94 3.33 -1.19 6.52
C TRP A 94 2.53 -2.25 7.26
N CYS A 95 3.12 -2.88 8.28
CA CYS A 95 2.46 -3.94 9.03
C CYS A 95 2.33 -3.57 10.51
N ARG A 96 1.34 -4.14 11.20
CA ARG A 96 1.39 -4.16 12.67
C ARG A 96 2.46 -5.14 13.12
N ASP A 97 3.13 -4.80 14.21
CA ASP A 97 3.94 -5.77 14.95
C ASP A 97 3.01 -6.47 15.95
N PRO A 98 2.81 -7.80 15.85
CA PRO A 98 1.97 -8.53 16.79
C PRO A 98 2.52 -8.54 18.23
N THR A 99 3.76 -8.10 18.45
CA THR A 99 4.39 -8.01 19.77
C THR A 99 4.40 -6.60 20.37
N ALA A 100 3.83 -5.61 19.70
CA ALA A 100 3.81 -4.22 20.17
C ALA A 100 2.70 -3.89 21.21
N GLU A 101 2.28 -4.89 21.99
CA GLU A 101 1.35 -4.73 23.13
C GLU A 101 2.10 -4.48 24.46
#